data_AF-A0A9E5UJV5-F1
#
_entry.id   AF-A0A9E5UJV5-F1
#
_cell.length_a   1.000
_cell.length_b   1.000
_cell.length_c   1.000
_cell.angle_alpha   90.00
_cell.angle_beta   90.00
_cell.angle_gamma   90.00
#
_symmetry.space_group_name_H-M   'P 1'
#
loop_
_entity.id
_entity.type
_entity.pdbx_description
1 polymer ?
#
loop_
_entity_poly.entity_id
_entity_poly.type
_entity_poly.pdbx_seq_one_letter_code
_entity_poly.pdbx_strand_id
1 'polypeptide(L)'
;MKTIEINDRDRQMLELLAQGASNRSIADSLGYREGTMRVYLHGLYKKLGVGNKTSAVIWYFDRLKEEGAASGAVAAGEGPPAEECFGDIALRLDLQSALGAMSIFLGAYGRLWEVANRLKGGGAPDPRLDRRRQQSRLLWEAMLKGDFAYAKRLYDEDQIARVLVDSPPDCVLLACMLRIGGYSRAADRVANQVVRRRKGRPGLSAKDVALAAAVREAFESKPEAGLAALHRLAVENSSKPFPRHAAMAALFWAYRGQKDRDRARATANAILAEAEAVRQQLHAMGERPLYRDAAIPAPTSAGGKSAAPRAGRAATRAATAAA
;
A
#
# COMPACT_ATOMS: atom_id res chain seq x y z
N MET A 1 -4.12 3.63 -46.68
CA MET A 1 -4.32 2.49 -45.74
C MET A 1 -5.79 2.08 -45.81
N LYS A 2 -6.11 0.79 -45.75
CA LYS A 2 -7.48 0.28 -45.91
C LYS A 2 -8.30 0.68 -44.68
N THR A 3 -9.34 1.49 -44.85
CA THR A 3 -10.23 1.88 -43.73
C THR A 3 -11.09 0.68 -43.34
N ILE A 4 -10.67 -0.05 -42.31
CA ILE A 4 -11.43 -1.18 -41.77
C ILE A 4 -12.63 -0.63 -41.00
N GLU A 5 -13.85 -0.88 -41.46
CA GLU A 5 -15.08 -0.46 -40.76
C GLU A 5 -15.42 -1.45 -39.63
N ILE A 6 -15.49 -0.92 -38.41
CA ILE A 6 -15.80 -1.66 -37.19
C ILE A 6 -17.20 -1.27 -36.76
N ASN A 7 -18.05 -2.26 -36.53
CA ASN A 7 -19.39 -2.01 -36.02
C ASN A 7 -19.37 -1.83 -34.49
N ASP A 8 -20.45 -1.33 -33.91
CA ASP A 8 -20.50 -1.02 -32.47
C ASP A 8 -20.24 -2.23 -31.58
N ARG A 9 -20.63 -3.43 -32.02
CA ARG A 9 -20.39 -4.68 -31.27
C ARG A 9 -18.93 -5.10 -31.29
N ASP A 10 -18.26 -4.95 -32.42
CA ASP A 10 -16.83 -5.20 -32.58
C ASP A 10 -16.02 -4.22 -31.73
N ARG A 11 -16.44 -2.95 -31.67
CA ARG A 11 -15.86 -1.92 -30.80
C ARG A 11 -15.99 -2.29 -29.32
N GLN A 12 -17.20 -2.65 -28.87
CA GLN A 12 -17.42 -3.10 -27.48
C GLN A 12 -16.55 -4.31 -27.10
N MET A 13 -16.36 -5.27 -28.02
CA MET A 13 -15.46 -6.40 -27.79
C MET A 13 -14.00 -5.96 -27.64
N LEU A 14 -13.53 -4.99 -28.44
CA LEU A 14 -12.17 -4.44 -28.33
C LEU A 14 -11.96 -3.64 -27.04
N GLU A 15 -12.96 -2.87 -26.61
CA GLU A 15 -12.93 -2.12 -25.35
C GLU A 15 -12.73 -3.05 -24.14
N LEU A 16 -13.58 -4.08 -24.04
CA LEU A 16 -13.48 -5.05 -22.95
C LEU A 16 -12.16 -5.84 -23.02
N LEU A 17 -11.69 -6.16 -24.23
CA LEU A 17 -10.38 -6.79 -24.41
C LEU A 17 -9.22 -5.90 -23.94
N ALA A 18 -9.27 -4.60 -24.24
CA ALA A 18 -8.25 -3.63 -23.86
C ALA A 18 -8.21 -3.40 -22.34
N GLN A 19 -9.34 -3.56 -21.65
CA GLN A 19 -9.44 -3.58 -20.18
C GLN A 19 -8.90 -4.88 -19.55
N GLY A 20 -8.42 -5.83 -20.35
CA GLY A 20 -7.86 -7.09 -19.87
C GLY A 20 -8.89 -8.18 -19.58
N ALA A 21 -10.16 -7.98 -19.98
CA ALA A 21 -11.21 -8.96 -19.71
C ALA A 21 -10.90 -10.34 -20.35
N SER A 22 -11.30 -11.40 -19.65
CA SER A 22 -11.20 -12.78 -20.16
C SER A 22 -12.32 -13.05 -21.17
N ASN A 23 -12.14 -14.05 -22.05
CA ASN A 23 -13.16 -14.42 -23.03
C ASN A 23 -14.50 -14.76 -22.36
N ARG A 24 -14.46 -15.34 -21.16
CA ARG A 24 -15.66 -15.61 -20.35
C ARG A 24 -16.32 -14.32 -19.88
N SER A 25 -15.55 -13.38 -19.33
CA SER A 25 -16.11 -12.09 -18.86
C SER A 25 -16.70 -11.26 -20.00
N ILE A 26 -16.06 -11.25 -21.17
CA ILE A 26 -16.58 -10.54 -22.35
C ILE A 26 -17.89 -11.19 -22.82
N ALA A 27 -17.94 -12.53 -22.80
CA ALA A 27 -19.16 -13.28 -23.15
C ALA A 27 -20.30 -12.93 -22.18
N ASP A 28 -20.05 -12.94 -20.88
CA ASP A 28 -21.04 -12.62 -19.85
C ASP A 28 -21.53 -11.17 -20.00
N SER A 29 -20.63 -10.21 -20.24
CA SER A 29 -20.98 -8.79 -20.44
C SER A 29 -21.80 -8.52 -21.71
N LEU A 30 -21.62 -9.33 -22.76
CA LEU A 30 -22.29 -9.12 -24.05
C LEU A 30 -23.44 -10.10 -24.32
N GLY A 31 -23.74 -11.00 -23.38
CA GLY A 31 -24.85 -11.95 -23.47
C GLY A 31 -24.57 -13.19 -24.33
N TYR A 32 -23.30 -13.58 -24.47
CA TYR A 32 -22.86 -14.75 -25.25
C TYR A 32 -22.33 -15.88 -24.36
N ARG A 33 -22.13 -17.06 -24.95
CA ARG A 33 -21.40 -18.17 -24.30
C ARG A 33 -19.91 -18.03 -24.59
N GLU A 34 -19.05 -18.49 -23.66
CA GLU A 34 -17.59 -18.38 -23.80
C GLU A 34 -17.05 -18.97 -25.12
N GLY A 35 -17.55 -20.15 -25.52
CA GLY A 35 -17.16 -20.80 -26.78
C GLY A 35 -17.51 -19.94 -28.01
N THR A 36 -18.67 -19.29 -27.98
CA THR A 36 -19.11 -18.36 -29.03
C THR A 36 -18.23 -17.10 -29.07
N MET A 37 -17.85 -16.57 -27.90
CA MET A 37 -16.98 -15.40 -27.80
C MET A 37 -15.59 -15.67 -28.40
N ARG A 38 -15.03 -16.87 -28.21
CA ARG A 38 -13.76 -17.26 -28.85
C ARG A 38 -13.84 -17.18 -30.38
N VAL A 39 -14.95 -17.63 -30.96
CA VAL A 39 -15.18 -17.58 -32.42
C VAL A 39 -15.34 -16.13 -32.90
N TYR A 40 -16.12 -15.31 -32.19
CA TYR A 40 -16.30 -13.89 -32.53
C TYR A 40 -14.99 -13.11 -32.46
N LEU A 41 -14.19 -13.30 -31.41
CA LEU A 41 -12.89 -12.65 -31.28
C LEU A 41 -11.92 -13.11 -32.38
N HIS A 42 -11.94 -14.39 -32.77
CA HIS A 42 -11.11 -14.88 -33.87
C HIS A 42 -11.52 -14.26 -35.22
N GLY A 43 -12.83 -14.16 -35.48
CA GLY A 43 -13.37 -13.47 -36.66
C GLY A 43 -13.00 -11.99 -36.68
N LEU A 44 -13.07 -11.33 -35.51
CA LEU A 44 -12.66 -9.95 -35.32
C LEU A 44 -11.17 -9.77 -35.62
N TYR A 45 -10.29 -10.63 -35.10
CA TYR A 45 -8.85 -10.55 -35.37
C TYR A 45 -8.54 -10.67 -36.87
N LYS A 46 -9.21 -11.59 -37.57
CA LYS A 46 -9.09 -11.73 -39.02
C LYS A 46 -9.58 -10.48 -39.76
N LYS A 47 -10.68 -9.87 -39.30
CA LYS A 47 -11.23 -8.62 -39.86
C LYS A 47 -10.26 -7.44 -39.68
N LEU A 48 -9.56 -7.39 -38.54
CA LEU A 48 -8.55 -6.38 -38.22
C LEU A 48 -7.19 -6.64 -38.89
N GLY A 49 -6.97 -7.85 -39.41
CA GLY A 49 -5.67 -8.28 -39.97
C GLY A 49 -4.62 -8.57 -38.90
N VAL A 50 -5.01 -8.84 -37.65
CA VAL A 50 -4.10 -9.13 -36.54
C VAL A 50 -4.13 -10.61 -36.15
N GLY A 51 -3.01 -11.13 -35.63
CA GLY A 51 -2.85 -12.56 -35.35
C GLY A 51 -3.26 -13.00 -33.94
N ASN A 52 -3.36 -12.08 -32.98
CA ASN A 52 -3.61 -12.44 -31.58
C ASN A 52 -4.27 -11.30 -30.78
N LYS A 53 -4.70 -11.64 -29.54
CA LYS A 53 -5.36 -10.72 -28.60
C LYS A 53 -4.55 -9.45 -28.34
N THR A 54 -3.25 -9.57 -28.12
CA THR A 54 -2.38 -8.43 -27.81
C THR A 54 -2.29 -7.47 -29.00
N SER A 55 -2.11 -8.00 -30.22
CA SER A 55 -2.11 -7.20 -31.44
C SER A 55 -3.45 -6.52 -31.70
N ALA A 56 -4.58 -7.14 -31.33
CA ALA A 56 -5.90 -6.51 -31.44
C ALA A 56 -6.07 -5.34 -30.48
N VAL A 57 -5.55 -5.45 -29.25
CA VAL A 57 -5.57 -4.37 -28.26
C VAL A 57 -4.68 -3.20 -28.69
N ILE A 58 -3.47 -3.49 -29.20
CA ILE A 58 -2.58 -2.45 -29.75
C ILE A 58 -3.26 -1.74 -30.92
N TRP A 59 -3.82 -2.50 -31.86
CA TRP A 59 -4.56 -1.97 -32.99
C TRP A 59 -5.70 -1.02 -32.55
N TYR A 60 -6.41 -1.38 -31.48
CA TYR A 60 -7.50 -0.56 -30.94
C TYR A 60 -7.00 0.77 -30.36
N PHE A 61 -5.88 0.78 -29.64
CA PHE A 61 -5.29 2.01 -29.10
C PHE A 61 -4.75 2.93 -30.20
N ASP A 62 -4.11 2.38 -31.23
CA ASP A 62 -3.65 3.16 -32.38
C ASP A 62 -4.84 3.82 -33.10
N ARG A 63 -5.94 3.07 -33.26
CA ARG A 63 -7.19 3.57 -33.85
C ARG A 63 -7.83 4.69 -33.01
N LEU A 64 -7.86 4.56 -31.68
CA LEU A 64 -8.37 5.62 -30.80
C LEU A 64 -7.52 6.89 -30.86
N LYS A 65 -6.20 6.75 -31.05
CA LYS A 65 -5.30 7.89 -31.24
C LYS A 65 -5.56 8.60 -32.57
N GLU A 66 -5.86 7.85 -33.62
CA GLU A 66 -6.23 8.39 -34.94
C GLU A 66 -7.63 9.05 -34.92
N GLU A 67 -8.63 8.43 -34.29
CA GLU A 67 -9.98 8.99 -34.14
C GLU A 67 -9.97 10.23 -33.22
N GLY A 68 -9.15 10.22 -32.16
CA GLY A 68 -8.92 11.36 -31.28
C GLY A 68 -8.19 12.53 -31.96
N ALA A 69 -7.34 12.27 -32.96
CA ALA A 69 -6.71 13.31 -33.77
C ALA A 69 -7.68 13.96 -34.78
N ALA A 70 -8.70 13.23 -35.24
CA ALA A 70 -9.70 13.74 -36.18
C ALA A 70 -10.84 14.53 -35.50
N SER A 71 -11.13 14.26 -34.22
CA SER A 71 -12.22 14.92 -33.46
C SER A 71 -11.80 16.20 -32.71
N GLY A 72 -10.56 16.69 -32.91
CA GLY A 72 -9.94 17.76 -32.12
C GLY A 72 -10.37 19.21 -32.41
N ALA A 73 -11.53 19.47 -33.04
CA ALA A 73 -11.92 20.84 -33.42
C ALA A 73 -13.05 21.48 -32.60
N VAL A 74 -13.73 20.79 -31.67
CA VAL A 74 -14.76 21.45 -30.83
C VAL A 74 -14.75 20.89 -29.41
N ALA A 75 -14.02 21.59 -28.53
CA ALA A 75 -14.34 21.88 -27.12
C ALA A 75 -13.04 22.14 -26.36
N ALA A 76 -12.69 23.42 -26.22
CA ALA A 76 -11.73 23.84 -25.21
C ALA A 76 -12.33 23.54 -23.82
N GLY A 77 -11.86 22.48 -23.17
CA GLY A 77 -12.31 22.15 -21.82
C GLY A 77 -12.09 20.71 -21.36
N GLU A 78 -10.90 20.14 -21.57
CA GLU A 78 -10.23 19.21 -20.64
C GLU A 78 -8.93 18.78 -21.30
N GLY A 79 -7.81 19.01 -20.61
CA GLY A 79 -6.51 18.51 -21.04
C GLY A 79 -6.47 16.97 -21.05
N PRO A 80 -5.32 16.35 -21.38
CA PRO A 80 -5.12 14.92 -21.07
C PRO A 80 -5.59 14.65 -19.63
N PRO A 81 -6.27 13.51 -19.34
CA PRO A 81 -6.76 13.22 -18.00
C PRO A 81 -5.61 13.46 -17.04
N ALA A 82 -5.80 14.38 -16.08
CA ALA A 82 -4.77 14.73 -15.11
C ALA A 82 -4.18 13.42 -14.59
N GLU A 83 -2.85 13.26 -14.71
CA GLU A 83 -2.15 12.06 -14.23
C GLU A 83 -2.72 11.71 -12.85
N GLU A 84 -3.43 10.57 -12.75
CA GLU A 84 -4.14 10.20 -11.51
C GLU A 84 -3.09 10.17 -10.39
N CYS A 85 -3.16 11.12 -9.47
CA CYS A 85 -2.15 11.22 -8.44
C CYS A 85 -2.46 10.21 -7.32
N PHE A 86 -1.45 9.87 -6.52
CA PHE A 86 -1.60 8.90 -5.43
C PHE A 86 -2.82 9.19 -4.53
N GLY A 87 -3.05 10.47 -4.21
CA GLY A 87 -4.16 10.89 -3.37
C GLY A 87 -5.53 10.64 -4.00
N ASP A 88 -5.64 10.68 -5.33
CA ASP A 88 -6.88 10.32 -6.04
C ASP A 88 -7.18 8.82 -5.88
N ILE A 89 -6.14 7.98 -6.01
CA ILE A 89 -6.22 6.53 -5.77
C ILE A 89 -6.62 6.24 -4.31
N ALA A 90 -6.01 6.91 -3.35
CA ALA A 90 -6.31 6.74 -1.92
C ALA A 90 -7.74 7.17 -1.55
N LEU A 91 -8.29 8.18 -2.22
CA LEU A 91 -9.69 8.61 -2.03
C LEU A 91 -10.68 7.61 -2.65
N ARG A 92 -10.33 7.02 -3.80
CA ARG A 92 -11.15 6.02 -4.49
C ARG A 92 -11.17 4.66 -3.77
N LEU A 93 -10.03 4.25 -3.24
CA LEU A 93 -9.86 3.03 -2.45
C LEU A 93 -9.73 3.42 -0.96
N ASP A 94 -8.54 3.22 -0.40
CA ASP A 94 -8.11 3.56 0.94
C ASP A 94 -6.58 3.74 0.96
N LEU A 95 -6.00 4.27 2.05
CA LEU A 95 -4.56 4.51 2.13
C LEU A 95 -3.75 3.21 2.09
N GLN A 96 -4.26 2.12 2.67
CA GLN A 96 -3.53 0.85 2.72
C GLN A 96 -3.42 0.24 1.31
N SER A 97 -4.53 0.20 0.57
CA SER A 97 -4.60 -0.28 -0.81
C SER A 97 -3.75 0.59 -1.75
N ALA A 98 -3.80 1.91 -1.59
CA ALA A 98 -3.03 2.84 -2.41
C ALA A 98 -1.52 2.74 -2.14
N LEU A 99 -1.11 2.67 -0.86
CA LEU A 99 0.32 2.55 -0.49
C LEU A 99 0.91 1.20 -0.89
N GLY A 100 0.13 0.13 -0.82
CA GLY A 100 0.60 -1.24 -1.03
C GLY A 100 1.86 -1.53 -0.21
N ALA A 101 2.95 -1.88 -0.90
CA ALA A 101 4.24 -2.17 -0.27
C ALA A 101 4.87 -0.98 0.46
N MET A 102 4.51 0.28 0.14
CA MET A 102 5.05 1.46 0.83
C MET A 102 4.59 1.56 2.28
N SER A 103 3.48 0.90 2.64
CA SER A 103 2.95 0.95 4.00
C SER A 103 3.94 0.41 5.05
N ILE A 104 4.93 -0.41 4.67
CA ILE A 104 5.95 -0.99 5.57
C ILE A 104 6.90 0.07 6.16
N PHE A 105 7.00 1.25 5.54
CA PHE A 105 7.89 2.32 5.99
C PHE A 105 7.27 3.19 7.09
N LEU A 106 5.95 3.12 7.25
CA LEU A 106 5.19 3.95 8.17
C LEU A 106 4.82 3.20 9.47
N GLY A 107 4.32 3.95 10.45
CA GLY A 107 3.93 3.44 11.78
C GLY A 107 5.07 3.32 12.79
N ALA A 108 4.76 2.82 13.99
CA ALA A 108 5.71 2.73 15.12
C ALA A 108 6.81 1.69 14.92
N TYR A 109 6.48 0.59 14.24
CA TYR A 109 7.39 -0.53 13.97
C TYR A 109 7.61 -0.73 12.47
N GLY A 110 7.75 0.37 11.72
CA GLY A 110 8.12 0.33 10.31
C GLY A 110 9.56 -0.14 10.07
N ARG A 111 9.97 -0.24 8.80
CA ARG A 111 11.32 -0.73 8.42
C ARG A 111 12.47 0.03 9.04
N LEU A 112 12.35 1.35 9.20
CA LEU A 112 13.41 2.16 9.82
C LEU A 112 13.67 1.73 11.27
N TRP A 113 12.62 1.40 12.01
CA TRP A 113 12.73 0.90 13.37
C TRP A 113 13.41 -0.47 13.42
N GLU A 114 13.05 -1.39 12.52
CA GLU A 114 13.65 -2.73 12.46
C GLU A 114 15.16 -2.66 12.19
N VAL A 115 15.57 -1.82 11.23
CA VAL A 115 16.98 -1.60 10.90
C VAL A 115 17.72 -0.95 12.07
N ALA A 116 17.14 0.08 12.69
CA ALA A 116 17.74 0.72 13.87
C ALA A 116 17.90 -0.26 15.04
N ASN A 117 16.94 -1.17 15.26
CA ASN A 117 17.03 -2.18 16.30
C ASN A 117 18.12 -3.23 16.01
N ARG A 118 18.25 -3.63 14.74
CA ARG A 118 19.32 -4.55 14.27
C ARG A 118 20.71 -3.94 14.47
N LEU A 119 20.90 -2.67 14.10
CA LEU A 119 22.17 -1.95 14.23
C LEU A 119 22.58 -1.74 15.70
N LYS A 120 21.64 -1.68 16.64
CA LYS A 120 21.91 -1.57 18.08
C LYS A 120 22.40 -2.86 18.75
N GLY A 121 22.66 -3.93 17.99
CA GLY A 121 23.20 -5.18 18.52
C GLY A 121 22.14 -6.15 19.04
N GLY A 122 20.85 -5.97 18.70
CA GLY A 122 19.81 -6.96 18.92
C GLY A 122 19.95 -8.15 17.96
N GLY A 123 21.03 -8.92 18.08
CA GLY A 123 21.43 -9.97 17.13
C GLY A 123 20.67 -11.29 17.26
N ALA A 124 19.92 -11.51 18.34
CA ALA A 124 19.07 -12.68 18.50
C ALA A 124 17.60 -12.35 18.15
N PRO A 125 16.91 -13.18 17.35
CA PRO A 125 15.46 -13.07 17.18
C PRO A 125 14.79 -13.15 18.55
N ASP A 126 14.08 -12.10 18.97
CA ASP A 126 13.22 -12.13 20.15
C ASP A 126 11.79 -12.41 19.67
N PRO A 127 11.27 -13.65 19.85
CA PRO A 127 9.94 -14.03 19.36
C PRO A 127 8.81 -13.18 19.97
N ARG A 128 9.02 -12.62 21.17
CA ARG A 128 8.02 -11.75 21.81
C ARG A 128 7.99 -10.38 21.14
N LEU A 129 9.15 -9.82 20.85
CA LEU A 129 9.27 -8.55 20.13
C LEU A 129 8.77 -8.66 18.69
N ASP A 130 9.03 -9.78 18.01
CA ASP A 130 8.50 -10.05 16.67
C ASP A 130 6.96 -10.15 16.67
N ARG A 131 6.38 -10.86 17.64
CA ARG A 131 4.91 -10.94 17.80
C ARG A 131 4.29 -9.57 18.06
N ARG A 132 4.90 -8.75 18.94
CA ARG A 132 4.44 -7.37 19.20
C ARG A 132 4.48 -6.52 17.95
N ARG A 133 5.56 -6.61 17.15
CA ARG A 133 5.67 -5.91 15.87
C ARG A 133 4.56 -6.32 14.91
N GLN A 134 4.31 -7.62 14.74
CA GLN A 134 3.25 -8.12 13.87
C GLN A 134 1.88 -7.59 14.28
N GLN A 135 1.57 -7.59 15.58
CA GLN A 135 0.31 -7.05 16.10
C GLN A 135 0.17 -5.54 15.86
N SER A 136 1.22 -4.76 16.13
CA SER A 136 1.24 -3.32 15.84
C SER A 136 1.04 -3.03 14.35
N ARG A 137 1.65 -3.84 13.47
CA ARG A 137 1.48 -3.72 12.03
C ARG A 137 0.05 -3.96 11.56
N LEU A 138 -0.63 -4.97 12.11
CA LEU A 138 -2.05 -5.22 11.81
C LEU A 138 -2.92 -4.03 12.24
N LEU A 139 -2.67 -3.47 13.41
CA LEU A 139 -3.41 -2.29 13.89
C LEU A 139 -3.14 -1.06 13.00
N TRP A 140 -1.89 -0.86 12.59
CA TRP A 140 -1.51 0.20 11.67
C TRP A 140 -2.15 0.06 10.29
N GLU A 141 -2.16 -1.14 9.73
CA GLU A 141 -2.81 -1.43 8.44
C GLU A 141 -4.32 -1.22 8.52
N ALA A 142 -4.96 -1.59 9.63
CA ALA A 142 -6.37 -1.28 9.87
C ALA A 142 -6.63 0.23 9.94
N MET A 143 -5.75 1.03 10.56
CA MET A 143 -5.83 2.50 10.56
C MET A 143 -5.74 3.08 9.15
N LEU A 144 -4.81 2.60 8.33
CA LEU A 144 -4.66 3.05 6.93
C LEU A 144 -5.85 2.63 6.06
N LYS A 145 -6.39 1.44 6.29
CA LYS A 145 -7.57 0.94 5.57
C LYS A 145 -8.87 1.64 5.99
N GLY A 146 -8.90 2.19 7.21
CA GLY A 146 -10.11 2.75 7.80
C GLY A 146 -11.03 1.69 8.42
N ASP A 147 -10.49 0.51 8.75
CA ASP A 147 -11.23 -0.55 9.45
C ASP A 147 -11.29 -0.24 10.96
N PHE A 148 -12.09 0.75 11.34
CA PHE A 148 -12.28 1.12 12.75
C PHE A 148 -13.10 0.08 13.52
N ALA A 149 -13.87 -0.76 12.83
CA ALA A 149 -14.57 -1.89 13.43
C ALA A 149 -13.58 -2.96 13.94
N TYR A 150 -12.43 -3.14 13.30
CA TYR A 150 -11.33 -3.95 13.84
C TYR A 150 -10.85 -3.43 15.20
N ALA A 151 -10.63 -2.11 15.34
CA ALA A 151 -10.27 -1.51 16.62
C ALA A 151 -11.35 -1.76 17.70
N LYS A 152 -12.63 -1.71 17.32
CA LYS A 152 -13.74 -2.01 18.23
C LYS A 152 -13.78 -3.48 18.65
N ARG A 153 -13.57 -4.43 17.73
CA ARG A 153 -13.48 -5.87 18.05
C ARG A 153 -12.32 -6.16 18.99
N LEU A 154 -11.14 -5.60 18.71
CA LEU A 154 -9.98 -5.70 19.60
C LEU A 154 -10.29 -5.15 21.00
N TYR A 155 -11.10 -4.08 21.08
CA TYR A 155 -11.55 -3.52 22.33
C TYR A 155 -12.52 -4.46 23.09
N ASP A 156 -13.51 -5.02 22.40
CA ASP A 156 -14.56 -5.83 23.03
C ASP A 156 -14.07 -7.20 23.50
N GLU A 157 -13.13 -7.82 22.80
CA GLU A 157 -12.65 -9.18 23.10
C GLU A 157 -11.68 -9.25 24.31
N ASP A 158 -11.55 -8.16 25.08
CA ASP A 158 -10.58 -7.96 26.19
C ASP A 158 -9.12 -8.34 25.84
N GLN A 159 -8.84 -8.49 24.54
CA GLN A 159 -7.49 -8.61 24.00
C GLN A 159 -6.69 -7.33 24.27
N ILE A 160 -7.34 -6.24 24.67
CA ILE A 160 -6.78 -5.00 25.25
C ILE A 160 -5.68 -5.33 26.26
N ALA A 161 -5.91 -6.22 27.23
CA ALA A 161 -4.89 -6.53 28.24
C ALA A 161 -3.65 -7.22 27.64
N ARG A 162 -3.77 -7.92 26.50
CA ARG A 162 -2.66 -8.58 25.79
C ARG A 162 -2.00 -7.68 24.73
N VAL A 163 -2.76 -6.79 24.09
CA VAL A 163 -2.28 -5.85 23.05
C VAL A 163 -1.67 -4.59 23.68
N LEU A 164 -2.21 -4.08 24.79
CA LEU A 164 -1.75 -2.84 25.44
C LEU A 164 -0.62 -3.01 26.46
N VAL A 165 -0.36 -4.20 27.02
CA VAL A 165 0.67 -4.35 28.08
C VAL A 165 2.09 -4.10 27.58
N ASP A 166 2.30 -4.22 26.27
CA ASP A 166 3.63 -4.39 25.70
C ASP A 166 4.14 -3.23 24.82
N SER A 167 3.24 -2.35 24.35
CA SER A 167 3.57 -1.27 23.40
C SER A 167 2.73 -0.01 23.66
N PRO A 168 3.32 1.06 24.25
CA PRO A 168 2.62 2.32 24.47
C PRO A 168 2.06 3.02 23.20
N PRO A 169 2.73 3.00 22.03
CA PRO A 169 2.20 3.56 20.79
C PRO A 169 0.89 2.90 20.32
N ASP A 170 0.74 1.60 20.48
CA ASP A 170 -0.45 0.88 20.00
C ASP A 170 -1.70 1.25 20.81
N CYS A 171 -1.54 1.55 22.10
CA CYS A 171 -2.63 2.06 22.93
C CYS A 171 -3.14 3.41 22.41
N VAL A 172 -2.23 4.28 21.98
CA VAL A 172 -2.54 5.62 21.46
C VAL A 172 -3.22 5.48 20.10
N LEU A 173 -2.68 4.63 19.23
CA LEU A 173 -3.27 4.34 17.92
C LEU A 173 -4.69 3.78 18.07
N LEU A 174 -4.89 2.81 18.98
CA LEU A 174 -6.21 2.23 19.26
C LEU A 174 -7.21 3.29 19.74
N ALA A 175 -6.79 4.16 20.68
CA ALA A 175 -7.64 5.25 21.15
C ALA A 175 -8.03 6.21 20.01
N CYS A 176 -7.08 6.51 19.10
CA CYS A 176 -7.34 7.33 17.92
C CYS A 176 -8.33 6.64 16.97
N MET A 177 -8.10 5.38 16.62
CA MET A 177 -8.99 4.60 15.74
C MET A 177 -10.41 4.49 16.29
N LEU A 178 -10.55 4.20 17.59
CA LEU A 178 -11.86 4.14 18.24
C LEU A 178 -12.57 5.49 18.16
N ARG A 179 -11.85 6.61 18.33
CA ARG A 179 -12.43 7.95 18.21
C ARG A 179 -12.90 8.23 16.78
N ILE A 180 -12.02 7.98 15.81
CA ILE A 180 -12.31 8.23 14.38
C ILE A 180 -13.50 7.38 13.92
N GLY A 181 -13.62 6.15 14.43
CA GLY A 181 -14.76 5.27 14.18
C GLY A 181 -16.04 5.60 14.94
N GLY A 182 -16.08 6.68 15.73
CA GLY A 182 -17.27 7.10 16.48
C GLY A 182 -17.51 6.35 17.81
N TYR A 183 -16.55 5.56 18.28
CA TYR A 183 -16.63 4.81 19.53
C TYR A 183 -16.09 5.62 20.73
N SER A 184 -16.60 6.84 20.94
CA SER A 184 -16.10 7.82 21.91
C SER A 184 -15.88 7.27 23.33
N ARG A 185 -16.86 6.54 23.88
CA ARG A 185 -16.75 5.94 25.23
C ARG A 185 -15.63 4.91 25.34
N ALA A 186 -15.41 4.11 24.30
CA ALA A 186 -14.31 3.15 24.27
C ALA A 186 -12.96 3.88 24.14
N ALA A 187 -12.91 4.89 23.27
CA ALA A 187 -11.73 5.74 23.09
C ALA A 187 -11.32 6.45 24.39
N ASP A 188 -12.26 7.03 25.14
CA ASP A 188 -11.99 7.67 26.43
C ASP A 188 -11.46 6.68 27.48
N ARG A 189 -12.02 5.47 27.54
CA ARG A 189 -11.53 4.42 28.45
C ARG A 189 -10.09 4.06 28.14
N VAL A 190 -9.74 3.86 26.87
CA VAL A 190 -8.37 3.55 26.44
C VAL A 190 -7.43 4.74 26.71
N ALA A 191 -7.82 5.96 26.35
CA ALA A 191 -7.02 7.17 26.58
C ALA A 191 -6.74 7.42 28.08
N ASN A 192 -7.72 7.19 28.94
CA ASN A 192 -7.55 7.32 30.39
C ASN A 192 -6.57 6.27 30.97
N GLN A 193 -6.60 5.04 30.45
CA GLN A 193 -5.63 4.00 30.83
C GLN A 193 -4.19 4.39 30.41
N VAL A 194 -4.04 4.99 29.22
CA VAL A 194 -2.76 5.52 28.71
C VAL A 194 -2.20 6.60 29.63
N VAL A 195 -3.01 7.59 30.01
CA VAL A 195 -2.60 8.68 30.90
C VAL A 195 -2.22 8.16 32.30
N ARG A 196 -2.97 7.19 32.85
CA ARG A 196 -2.67 6.58 34.14
C ARG A 196 -1.34 5.82 34.14
N ARG A 197 -1.00 5.11 33.04
CA ARG A 197 0.28 4.39 32.92
C ARG A 197 1.52 5.29 32.95
N ARG A 198 1.41 6.55 32.51
CA ARG A 198 2.49 7.54 32.58
C ARG A 198 3.02 7.74 34.01
N LYS A 199 2.20 7.55 35.04
CA LYS A 199 2.59 7.72 36.45
C LYS A 199 3.43 6.57 37.04
N GLY A 200 3.75 5.50 36.30
CA GLY A 200 4.46 4.34 36.86
C GLY A 200 5.37 3.51 35.93
N ARG A 201 5.39 3.73 34.61
CA ARG A 201 6.39 3.15 33.68
C ARG A 201 6.75 4.14 32.56
N PRO A 202 8.03 4.31 32.19
CA PRO A 202 8.43 5.16 31.06
C PRO A 202 8.01 4.50 29.74
N GLY A 203 7.33 5.24 28.84
CA GLY A 203 6.89 4.66 27.57
C GLY A 203 6.20 5.62 26.60
N LEU A 204 5.37 6.54 27.10
CA LEU A 204 4.72 7.57 26.27
C LEU A 204 5.49 8.88 26.27
N SER A 205 5.67 9.44 25.08
CA SER A 205 6.20 10.79 24.88
C SER A 205 5.10 11.84 25.05
N ALA A 206 5.50 13.11 25.24
CA ALA A 206 4.56 14.23 25.25
C ALA A 206 3.78 14.33 23.92
N LYS A 207 4.41 13.95 22.80
CA LYS A 207 3.78 13.96 21.46
C LYS A 207 2.69 12.90 21.32
N ASP A 208 2.86 11.73 21.95
CA ASP A 208 1.83 10.69 21.95
C ASP A 208 0.54 11.16 22.66
N VAL A 209 0.70 11.87 23.78
CA VAL A 209 -0.41 12.47 24.53
C VAL A 209 -1.07 13.59 23.73
N ALA A 210 -0.25 14.45 23.10
CA ALA A 210 -0.73 15.52 22.23
C ALA A 210 -1.53 14.98 21.04
N LEU A 211 -1.09 13.87 20.43
CA LEU A 211 -1.81 13.19 19.35
C LEU A 211 -3.21 12.74 19.80
N ALA A 212 -3.31 12.02 20.91
CA ALA A 212 -4.60 11.54 21.42
C ALA A 212 -5.57 12.70 21.72
N ALA A 213 -5.05 13.81 22.29
CA ALA A 213 -5.84 15.01 22.55
C ALA A 213 -6.30 15.69 21.25
N ALA A 214 -5.41 15.84 20.28
CA ALA A 214 -5.71 16.45 18.98
C ALA A 214 -6.75 15.66 18.19
N VAL A 215 -6.66 14.32 18.17
CA VAL A 215 -7.69 13.46 17.54
C VAL A 215 -9.04 13.60 18.25
N ARG A 216 -9.06 13.64 19.59
CA ARG A 216 -10.31 13.88 20.31
C ARG A 216 -10.95 15.21 19.93
N GLU A 217 -10.17 16.29 19.91
CA GLU A 217 -10.67 17.63 19.57
C GLU A 217 -11.17 17.67 18.12
N ALA A 218 -10.45 17.06 17.19
CA ALA A 218 -10.77 17.07 15.76
C ALA A 218 -12.09 16.34 15.43
N PHE A 219 -12.45 15.30 16.18
CA PHE A 219 -13.59 14.43 15.89
C PHE A 219 -14.79 14.62 16.83
N GLU A 220 -14.74 15.53 17.81
CA GLU A 220 -15.86 15.77 18.73
C GLU A 220 -16.08 17.25 19.04
N SER A 221 -15.13 17.88 19.73
CA SER A 221 -15.42 19.10 20.48
C SER A 221 -15.06 20.39 19.75
N LYS A 222 -13.93 20.41 19.01
CA LYS A 222 -13.36 21.61 18.40
C LYS A 222 -12.62 21.21 17.11
N PRO A 223 -13.35 20.95 16.01
CA PRO A 223 -12.76 20.34 14.82
C PRO A 223 -11.58 21.14 14.27
N GLU A 224 -11.67 22.48 14.22
CA GLU A 224 -10.60 23.33 13.70
C GLU A 224 -9.33 23.33 14.57
N ALA A 225 -9.48 23.46 15.89
CA ALA A 225 -8.35 23.46 16.82
C ALA A 225 -7.64 22.10 16.85
N GLY A 226 -8.42 21.01 16.84
CA GLY A 226 -7.89 19.66 16.75
C GLY A 226 -7.17 19.40 15.43
N LEU A 227 -7.75 19.81 14.29
CA LEU A 227 -7.09 19.72 12.98
C LEU A 227 -5.78 20.52 12.94
N ALA A 228 -5.75 21.73 13.50
CA ALA A 228 -4.53 22.54 13.58
C ALA A 228 -3.45 21.88 14.47
N ALA A 229 -3.85 21.23 15.56
CA ALA A 229 -2.94 20.47 16.41
C ALA A 229 -2.38 19.22 15.69
N LEU A 230 -3.23 18.49 14.96
CA LEU A 230 -2.81 17.35 14.13
C LEU A 230 -1.85 17.79 13.02
N HIS A 231 -2.14 18.91 12.35
CA HIS A 231 -1.27 19.46 11.32
C HIS A 231 0.12 19.80 11.87
N ARG A 232 0.19 20.45 13.04
CA ARG A 232 1.49 20.73 13.69
C ARG A 232 2.28 19.45 13.96
N LEU A 233 1.62 18.41 14.48
CA LEU A 233 2.27 17.10 14.71
C LEU A 233 2.72 16.42 13.41
N ALA A 234 1.98 16.58 12.32
CA ALA A 234 2.28 16.00 11.02
C ALA A 234 3.48 16.66 10.33
N VAL A 235 3.72 17.96 10.57
CA VAL A 235 4.83 18.72 9.96
C VAL A 235 6.11 18.67 10.81
N GLU A 236 5.99 18.52 12.12
CA GLU A 236 7.14 18.52 13.02
C GLU A 236 8.01 17.27 12.82
N ASN A 237 9.32 17.46 12.65
CA ASN A 237 10.27 16.35 12.61
C ASN A 237 10.52 15.81 14.03
N SER A 238 10.57 14.49 14.18
CA SER A 238 10.83 13.85 15.47
C SER A 238 11.66 12.59 15.30
N SER A 239 12.51 12.30 16.29
CA SER A 239 13.25 11.04 16.38
C SER A 239 12.35 9.81 16.55
N LYS A 240 11.10 10.00 16.99
CA LYS A 240 10.06 8.97 17.01
C LYS A 240 9.04 9.28 15.92
N PRO A 241 8.96 8.51 14.83
CA PRO A 241 8.12 8.85 13.69
C PRO A 241 6.62 8.57 13.92
N PHE A 242 6.28 7.75 14.92
CA PHE A 242 4.89 7.31 15.16
C PHE A 242 3.87 8.44 15.31
N PRO A 243 4.05 9.44 16.20
CA PRO A 243 3.05 10.49 16.40
C PRO A 243 2.77 11.28 15.12
N ARG A 244 3.82 11.54 14.34
CA ARG A 244 3.74 12.22 13.03
C ARG A 244 2.93 11.39 12.04
N HIS A 245 3.31 10.12 11.83
CA HIS A 245 2.59 9.22 10.92
C HIS A 245 1.12 9.06 11.29
N ALA A 246 0.83 8.86 12.57
CA ALA A 246 -0.55 8.72 13.05
C ALA A 246 -1.35 10.02 12.92
N ALA A 247 -0.72 11.19 13.11
CA ALA A 247 -1.36 12.48 12.85
C ALA A 247 -1.72 12.67 11.37
N MET A 248 -0.82 12.30 10.44
CA MET A 248 -1.10 12.36 8.99
C MET A 248 -2.28 11.45 8.62
N ALA A 249 -2.31 10.21 9.12
CA ALA A 249 -3.42 9.29 8.87
C ALA A 249 -4.74 9.81 9.48
N ALA A 250 -4.71 10.40 10.67
CA ALA A 250 -5.88 11.00 11.31
C ALA A 250 -6.42 12.21 10.52
N LEU A 251 -5.52 13.08 10.00
CA LEU A 251 -5.90 14.21 9.14
C LEU A 251 -6.60 13.73 7.87
N PHE A 252 -6.08 12.69 7.22
CA PHE A 252 -6.71 12.13 6.03
C PHE A 252 -8.16 11.72 6.30
N TRP A 253 -8.40 10.97 7.39
CA TRP A 253 -9.75 10.55 7.76
C TRP A 253 -10.64 11.71 8.21
N ALA A 254 -10.08 12.72 8.87
CA ALA A 254 -10.81 13.92 9.28
C ALA A 254 -11.28 14.72 8.06
N TYR A 255 -10.39 15.00 7.10
CA TYR A 255 -10.75 15.71 5.87
C TYR A 255 -11.70 14.90 5.00
N ARG A 256 -11.51 13.58 4.90
CA ARG A 256 -12.45 12.69 4.21
C ARG A 256 -13.85 12.73 4.86
N GLY A 257 -13.93 12.75 6.18
CA GLY A 257 -15.18 12.88 6.93
C GLY A 257 -15.86 14.25 6.73
N GLN A 258 -15.08 15.32 6.58
CA GLN A 258 -15.55 16.68 6.26
C GLN A 258 -15.89 16.88 4.78
N LYS A 259 -15.68 15.86 3.93
CA LYS A 259 -15.82 15.92 2.47
C LYS A 259 -14.88 16.94 1.80
N ASP A 260 -13.81 17.35 2.47
CA ASP A 260 -12.75 18.19 1.92
C ASP A 260 -11.78 17.30 1.11
N ARG A 261 -12.13 17.08 -0.16
CA ARG A 261 -11.38 16.18 -1.06
C ARG A 261 -9.97 16.68 -1.32
N ASP A 262 -9.78 17.98 -1.46
CA ASP A 262 -8.48 18.56 -1.79
C ASP A 262 -7.47 18.37 -0.65
N ARG A 263 -7.88 18.68 0.59
CA ARG A 263 -7.00 18.46 1.75
C ARG A 263 -6.78 16.99 2.04
N ALA A 264 -7.79 16.13 1.84
CA ALA A 264 -7.61 14.69 1.98
C ALA A 264 -6.62 14.14 0.93
N ARG A 265 -6.73 14.58 -0.34
CA ARG A 265 -5.80 14.23 -1.42
C ARG A 265 -4.37 14.69 -1.12
N ALA A 266 -4.21 15.95 -0.72
CA ALA A 266 -2.91 16.51 -0.36
C ALA A 266 -2.27 15.77 0.83
N THR A 267 -3.08 15.40 1.83
CA THR A 267 -2.60 14.62 2.98
C THR A 267 -2.16 13.21 2.56
N ALA A 268 -2.92 12.54 1.68
CA ALA A 268 -2.52 11.24 1.14
C ALA A 268 -1.19 11.32 0.36
N ASN A 269 -1.03 12.33 -0.49
CA ASN A 269 0.25 12.57 -1.20
C ASN A 269 1.41 12.81 -0.23
N ALA A 270 1.19 13.56 0.86
CA ALA A 270 2.20 13.76 1.89
C ALA A 270 2.58 12.45 2.60
N ILE A 271 1.61 11.56 2.86
CA ILE A 271 1.87 10.23 3.44
C ILE A 271 2.76 9.38 2.52
N LEU A 272 2.53 9.41 1.21
CA LEU A 272 3.40 8.74 0.24
C LEU A 272 4.81 9.34 0.26
N ALA A 273 4.93 10.67 0.22
CA ALA A 273 6.22 11.37 0.23
C ALA A 273 7.03 11.02 1.50
N GLU A 274 6.39 10.91 2.66
CA GLU A 274 7.03 10.46 3.90
C GLU A 274 7.54 9.01 3.79
N ALA A 275 6.71 8.10 3.25
CA ALA A 275 7.12 6.71 3.05
C ALA A 275 8.33 6.60 2.09
N GLU A 276 8.35 7.42 1.04
CA GLU A 276 9.48 7.51 0.11
C GLU A 276 10.74 8.09 0.74
N ALA A 277 10.62 9.13 1.57
CA ALA A 277 11.74 9.71 2.30
C ALA A 277 12.38 8.67 3.24
N VAL A 278 11.56 7.92 3.99
CA VAL A 278 12.05 6.83 4.84
C VAL A 278 12.72 5.72 4.02
N ARG A 279 12.15 5.38 2.85
CA ARG A 279 12.76 4.42 1.92
C ARG A 279 14.12 4.91 1.44
N GLN A 280 14.24 6.15 0.99
CA GLN A 280 15.51 6.74 0.52
C GLN A 280 16.55 6.77 1.64
N GLN A 281 16.15 7.11 2.87
CA GLN A 281 17.02 7.06 4.04
C GLN A 281 17.58 5.64 4.26
N LEU A 282 16.73 4.61 4.18
CA LEU A 282 17.15 3.21 4.30
C LEU A 282 18.11 2.78 3.19
N HIS A 283 17.84 3.21 1.95
CA HIS A 283 18.76 2.99 0.83
C HIS A 283 20.12 3.63 1.06
N ALA A 284 20.16 4.86 1.60
CA ALA A 284 21.41 5.54 1.96
C ALA A 284 22.16 4.80 3.10
N MET A 285 21.44 4.09 3.97
CA MET A 285 22.01 3.19 4.98
C MET A 285 22.42 1.80 4.43
N GLY A 286 22.25 1.55 3.12
CA GLY A 286 22.58 0.28 2.47
C GLY A 286 21.49 -0.79 2.55
N GLU A 287 20.31 -0.48 3.09
CA GLU A 287 19.18 -1.41 3.18
C GLU A 287 18.26 -1.26 1.97
N ARG A 288 17.87 -2.38 1.33
CA ARG A 288 16.97 -2.43 0.17
C ARG A 288 15.73 -3.27 0.48
N PRO A 289 14.67 -2.71 1.11
CA PRO A 289 13.61 -3.52 1.71
C PRO A 289 12.52 -4.01 0.75
N LEU A 290 12.44 -3.46 -0.47
CA LEU A 290 11.38 -3.76 -1.44
C LEU A 290 11.78 -4.77 -2.50
N TYR A 291 13.07 -4.85 -2.81
CA TYR A 291 13.61 -5.75 -3.82
C TYR A 291 14.98 -6.22 -3.37
N ARG A 292 15.24 -7.51 -3.60
CA ARG A 292 16.61 -8.02 -3.62
C ARG A 292 17.16 -7.78 -5.01
N ASP A 293 18.45 -7.51 -5.11
CA ASP A 293 19.12 -7.48 -6.41
C ASP A 293 18.92 -8.84 -7.09
N ALA A 294 18.14 -8.84 -8.17
CA ALA A 294 17.86 -10.01 -8.97
C ALA A 294 18.34 -9.71 -10.39
N ALA A 295 19.34 -10.48 -10.84
CA ALA A 295 19.72 -10.45 -12.24
C ALA A 295 18.58 -11.05 -13.06
N ILE A 296 18.29 -10.45 -14.23
CA ILE A 296 17.45 -11.11 -15.22
C ILE A 296 18.14 -12.44 -15.55
N PRO A 297 17.48 -13.59 -15.36
CA PRO A 297 18.09 -14.87 -15.67
C PRO A 297 18.47 -14.88 -17.15
N ALA A 298 19.71 -15.30 -17.45
CA ALA A 298 20.16 -15.44 -18.82
C ALA A 298 19.20 -16.40 -19.56
N PRO A 299 18.87 -16.13 -20.84
CA PRO A 299 18.06 -17.05 -21.62
C PRO A 299 18.76 -18.42 -21.60
N THR A 300 18.01 -19.48 -21.28
CA THR A 300 18.49 -20.85 -21.46
C THR A 300 18.87 -20.99 -22.92
N SER A 301 20.16 -21.10 -23.21
CA SER A 301 20.61 -21.38 -24.56
C SER A 301 19.99 -22.70 -24.99
N ALA A 302 19.12 -22.65 -25.98
CA ALA A 302 18.67 -23.84 -26.68
C ALA A 302 19.88 -24.43 -27.41
N GLY A 303 20.48 -25.47 -26.83
CA GLY A 303 21.53 -26.25 -27.48
C GLY A 303 22.87 -26.20 -26.78
N GLY A 304 23.01 -26.96 -25.70
CA GLY A 304 24.29 -27.34 -25.14
C GLY A 304 24.07 -28.53 -24.22
N LYS A 305 24.42 -29.72 -24.70
CA LYS A 305 24.28 -30.99 -23.95
C LYS A 305 24.71 -30.80 -22.51
N SER A 306 23.84 -31.22 -21.59
CA SER A 306 24.20 -31.47 -20.19
C SER A 306 25.36 -32.47 -20.18
N ALA A 307 26.58 -31.97 -20.00
CA ALA A 307 27.70 -32.78 -19.55
C ALA A 307 27.58 -32.87 -18.03
N ALA A 308 27.04 -34.00 -17.57
CA ALA A 308 27.05 -34.37 -16.16
C ALA A 308 28.49 -34.24 -15.61
N PRO A 309 28.68 -33.71 -14.39
CA PRO A 309 29.99 -33.74 -13.77
C PRO A 309 30.35 -35.20 -13.46
N ARG A 310 31.38 -35.72 -14.13
CA ARG A 310 31.99 -37.01 -13.79
C ARG A 310 32.49 -36.93 -12.35
N ALA A 311 31.99 -37.83 -11.51
CA ALA A 311 32.54 -38.12 -10.19
C ALA A 311 34.00 -38.57 -10.33
N GLY A 312 34.94 -37.69 -9.99
CA GLY A 312 36.35 -38.03 -9.80
C GLY A 312 36.56 -38.56 -8.39
N ARG A 313 36.82 -39.87 -8.29
CA ARG A 313 37.22 -40.57 -7.06
C ARG A 313 38.50 -39.99 -6.46
N ALA A 314 38.43 -39.81 -5.14
CA ALA A 314 39.46 -39.96 -4.10
C ALA A 314 40.95 -40.01 -4.52
N ALA A 315 41.73 -39.09 -3.94
CA ALA A 315 43.10 -39.35 -3.54
C ALA A 315 43.34 -38.74 -2.14
N THR A 316 42.99 -39.53 -1.13
CA THR A 316 43.47 -39.37 0.24
C THR A 316 44.98 -39.59 0.23
N ARG A 317 45.78 -38.56 0.59
CA ARG A 317 47.15 -38.77 1.05
C ARG A 317 47.26 -38.27 2.48
N ALA A 318 47.03 -39.21 3.39
CA ALA A 318 47.68 -39.19 4.69
C ALA A 318 49.18 -39.46 4.46
N ALA A 319 50.03 -38.60 5.01
CA ALA A 319 51.42 -38.92 5.28
C ALA A 319 51.61 -38.78 6.78
N THR A 320 51.80 -39.95 7.40
CA THR A 320 52.17 -40.18 8.79
C THR A 320 53.58 -39.68 9.10
N ALA A 321 53.80 -39.41 10.38
CA ALA A 321 55.07 -39.11 11.02
C ALA A 321 56.16 -40.17 10.79
N ALA A 322 57.43 -39.73 10.83
CA ALA A 322 58.50 -40.23 11.70
C ALA A 322 59.89 -40.09 11.04
N ALA A 323 60.68 -39.14 11.56
CA ALA A 323 62.10 -39.28 11.91
C ALA A 323 62.48 -38.10 12.79
#